data_AF-A0A9E3UUU5-F1
#
_entry.id   AF-A0A9E3UUU5-F1
#
_cell.length_a   1.000
_cell.length_b   1.000
_cell.length_c   1.000
_cell.angle_alpha   90.00
_cell.angle_beta   90.00
_cell.angle_gamma   90.00
#
_symmetry.space_group_name_H-M   'P 1'
#
loop_
_entity.id
_entity.type
_entity.pdbx_description
1 polymer ?
#
loop_
_entity_poly.entity_id
_entity_poly.type
_entity_poly.pdbx_seq_one_letter_code
_entity_poly.pdbx_strand_id
1 'polypeptide(L)'
;MTLLHLVSQQTMQNLLPLLAMRPSLVIQVRSSDERFRQAAEDLKAAVIAMRKQPGFHDLNPEFRDWDIGEATPGVDSSRRAVGEALAPWPQAVVNLTGGTKPMAIGAFLAAQSEGRPVLYCDTHQRRFTSMNDRQPLPSLPAFDDVATTLNVETVMAAHGIPISHWKFQTASAALTEFGRIAFELHIHHRSAFRDKLPASGKTYGESLRAHFRSENGSVPSKRSALQSLLESPLPTPPSEPVLAFLKAAESAGLLQRNHQGEFLPGCQPTRGDVQRVANLLGGSWLELYTLDLLQRAHPRFLDPHWSVEPSGSAEASFGETDLVCVDTAHAALRIISCKTSPKQALEHLTALSQRRRDLGGSHAKATLAVLEAGNNQPEQFEKWGRLLNVEVLVGTEIARRLSQP
;
A
#
# COMPACT_ATOMS: atom_id res chain seq x y z
N MET A 1 -14.70 28.56 7.81
CA MET A 1 -13.39 28.97 7.23
C MET A 1 -13.32 28.48 5.79
N THR A 2 -12.71 29.26 4.90
CA THR A 2 -12.57 28.93 3.47
C THR A 2 -11.13 28.55 3.15
N LEU A 3 -10.94 27.48 2.37
CA LEU A 3 -9.64 27.08 1.83
C LEU A 3 -9.66 27.24 0.32
N LEU A 4 -8.78 28.07 -0.22
CA LEU A 4 -8.47 28.08 -1.65
C LEU A 4 -7.23 27.24 -1.88
N HIS A 5 -7.25 26.33 -2.83
CA HIS A 5 -6.07 25.55 -3.17
C HIS A 5 -5.92 25.38 -4.67
N LEU A 6 -4.66 25.24 -5.09
CA LEU A 6 -4.32 25.00 -6.48
C LEU A 6 -4.40 23.50 -6.76
N VAL A 7 -5.17 23.11 -7.78
CA VAL A 7 -5.29 21.70 -8.14
C VAL A 7 -4.04 21.23 -8.89
N SER A 8 -3.54 20.05 -8.53
CA SER A 8 -2.50 19.35 -9.26
C SER A 8 -2.74 17.84 -9.20
N GLN A 9 -1.97 17.06 -9.96
CA GLN A 9 -1.99 15.60 -9.86
C GLN A 9 -1.43 15.07 -8.52
N GLN A 10 -0.83 15.94 -7.70
CA GLN A 10 -0.37 15.62 -6.36
C GLN A 10 -1.47 15.98 -5.35
N THR A 11 -2.46 15.09 -5.23
CA THR A 11 -3.70 15.33 -4.48
C THR A 11 -3.53 15.30 -2.96
N MET A 12 -2.60 14.49 -2.43
CA MET A 12 -2.34 14.39 -0.99
C MET A 12 -1.93 15.72 -0.36
N GLN A 13 -1.15 16.53 -1.08
CA GLN A 13 -0.72 17.87 -0.68
C GLN A 13 -1.89 18.85 -0.53
N ASN A 14 -3.03 18.56 -1.17
CA ASN A 14 -4.26 19.32 -1.05
C ASN A 14 -5.23 18.70 -0.03
N LEU A 15 -5.23 17.38 0.10
CA LEU A 15 -6.05 16.66 1.08
C LEU A 15 -5.59 16.95 2.51
N LEU A 16 -4.30 16.88 2.81
CA LEU A 16 -3.79 17.04 4.18
C LEU A 16 -4.15 18.39 4.80
N PRO A 17 -3.99 19.55 4.13
CA PRO A 17 -4.47 20.83 4.66
C PRO A 17 -5.98 20.88 4.84
N LEU A 18 -6.75 20.26 3.94
CA LEU A 18 -8.20 20.17 4.06
C LEU A 18 -8.59 19.40 5.33
N LEU A 19 -7.94 18.27 5.61
CA LEU A 19 -8.17 17.48 6.83
C LEU A 19 -7.75 18.23 8.10
N ALA A 20 -6.64 18.97 8.05
CA ALA A 20 -6.13 19.77 9.16
C ALA A 20 -7.06 20.94 9.49
N MET A 21 -7.58 21.61 8.45
CA MET A 21 -8.34 22.85 8.58
C MET A 21 -9.85 22.64 8.71
N ARG A 22 -10.37 21.51 8.21
CA ARG A 22 -11.80 21.20 8.13
C ARG A 22 -12.63 22.39 7.63
N PRO A 23 -12.31 22.96 6.46
CA PRO A 23 -12.99 24.15 5.96
C PRO A 23 -14.46 23.84 5.66
N SER A 24 -15.32 24.87 5.73
CA SER A 24 -16.72 24.78 5.32
C SER A 24 -16.88 24.96 3.79
N LEU A 25 -15.89 25.59 3.15
CA LEU A 25 -15.86 25.85 1.71
C LEU A 25 -14.43 25.63 1.19
N VAL A 26 -14.31 24.91 0.08
CA VAL A 26 -13.07 24.67 -0.65
C VAL A 26 -13.19 25.21 -2.07
N ILE A 27 -12.29 26.11 -2.46
CA ILE A 27 -12.22 26.67 -3.80
C ILE A 27 -11.06 25.99 -4.53
N GLN A 28 -11.38 25.26 -5.58
CA GLN A 28 -10.45 24.49 -6.38
C GLN A 28 -10.03 25.30 -7.62
N VAL A 29 -8.92 26.02 -7.51
CA VAL A 29 -8.39 26.78 -8.65
C VAL A 29 -7.56 25.85 -9.53
N ARG A 30 -7.93 25.70 -10.79
CA ARG A 30 -7.27 24.78 -11.73
C ARG A 30 -7.08 25.38 -13.10
N SER A 31 -6.17 24.79 -13.87
CA SER A 31 -6.08 25.04 -15.30
C SER A 31 -7.22 24.32 -16.05
N SER A 32 -7.39 24.64 -17.33
CA SER A 32 -8.40 24.01 -18.18
C SER A 32 -7.99 22.60 -18.68
N ASP A 33 -6.82 22.09 -18.26
CA ASP A 33 -6.39 20.72 -18.58
C ASP A 33 -7.26 19.70 -17.83
N GLU A 34 -7.79 18.75 -18.60
CA GLU A 34 -8.69 17.70 -18.13
C GLU A 34 -8.13 16.91 -16.93
N ARG A 35 -6.81 16.70 -16.89
CA ARG A 35 -6.17 15.97 -15.78
C ARG A 35 -6.32 16.68 -14.45
N PHE A 36 -6.42 18.01 -14.42
CA PHE A 36 -6.67 18.76 -13.19
C PHE A 36 -8.15 18.80 -12.83
N ARG A 37 -9.06 18.68 -13.80
CA ARG A 37 -10.47 18.45 -13.51
C ARG A 37 -10.66 17.10 -12.81
N GLN A 38 -10.04 16.04 -13.33
CA GLN A 38 -10.07 14.72 -12.70
C GLN A 38 -9.46 14.75 -11.29
N ALA A 39 -8.28 15.35 -11.11
CA ALA A 39 -7.65 15.45 -9.78
C ALA A 39 -8.49 16.23 -8.75
N ALA A 40 -9.31 17.19 -9.20
CA ALA A 40 -10.28 17.90 -8.37
C ALA A 40 -11.41 16.97 -7.90
N GLU A 41 -11.94 16.13 -8.79
CA GLU A 41 -12.94 15.10 -8.47
C GLU A 41 -12.37 14.01 -7.56
N ASP A 42 -11.14 13.56 -7.80
CA ASP A 42 -10.46 12.56 -6.96
C ASP A 42 -10.31 13.08 -5.52
N LEU A 43 -10.02 14.36 -5.33
CA LEU A 43 -9.97 14.97 -4.00
C LEU A 43 -11.36 14.99 -3.32
N LYS A 44 -12.44 15.26 -4.07
CA LYS A 44 -13.81 15.18 -3.54
C LYS A 44 -14.13 13.75 -3.11
N ALA A 45 -13.75 12.75 -3.91
CA ALA A 45 -13.89 11.34 -3.58
C ALA A 45 -13.10 10.95 -2.31
N ALA A 46 -11.88 11.46 -2.16
CA ALA A 46 -11.07 11.25 -0.95
C ALA A 46 -11.73 11.81 0.30
N VAL A 47 -12.34 13.01 0.22
CA VAL A 47 -13.09 13.58 1.34
C VAL A 47 -14.32 12.73 1.67
N ILE A 48 -15.04 12.23 0.67
CA ILE A 48 -16.18 11.32 0.87
C ILE A 48 -15.73 10.03 1.58
N ALA A 49 -14.61 9.44 1.16
CA ALA A 49 -14.00 8.28 1.83
C ALA A 49 -13.67 8.60 3.29
N MET A 50 -13.04 9.75 3.54
CA MET A 50 -12.64 10.17 4.88
C MET A 50 -13.82 10.32 5.84
N ARG A 51 -15.00 10.74 5.37
CA ARG A 51 -16.20 10.90 6.20
C ARG A 51 -16.69 9.60 6.84
N LYS A 52 -16.27 8.44 6.33
CA LYS A 52 -16.57 7.14 6.93
C LYS A 52 -15.75 6.88 8.18
N GLN A 53 -14.65 7.62 8.37
CA GLN A 53 -13.76 7.44 9.51
C GLN A 53 -14.30 8.12 10.78
N PRO A 54 -14.04 7.51 11.96
CA PRO A 54 -14.34 8.14 13.24
C PRO A 54 -13.72 9.54 13.34
N GLY A 55 -14.51 10.52 13.76
CA GLY A 55 -14.06 11.90 13.95
C GLY A 55 -14.04 12.79 12.70
N PHE A 56 -14.48 12.28 11.54
CA PHE A 56 -14.60 13.04 10.29
C PHE A 56 -16.00 13.01 9.66
N HIS A 57 -17.02 12.52 10.37
CA HIS A 57 -18.40 12.49 9.87
C HIS A 57 -18.95 13.89 9.51
N ASP A 58 -18.45 14.92 10.21
CA ASP A 58 -18.76 16.33 10.02
C ASP A 58 -17.95 17.01 8.90
N LEU A 59 -16.96 16.33 8.30
CA LEU A 59 -16.17 16.85 7.19
C LEU A 59 -17.02 16.95 5.92
N ASN A 60 -17.73 18.06 5.75
CA ASN A 60 -18.64 18.28 4.64
C ASN A 60 -18.42 19.67 4.00
N PRO A 61 -17.23 19.95 3.45
CA PRO A 61 -16.99 21.20 2.72
C PRO A 61 -17.88 21.29 1.48
N GLU A 62 -18.40 22.48 1.20
CA GLU A 62 -18.85 22.86 -0.14
C GLU A 62 -17.61 22.97 -1.05
N PHE A 63 -17.68 22.43 -2.27
CA PHE A 63 -16.61 22.60 -3.26
C PHE A 63 -17.05 23.53 -4.37
N ARG A 64 -16.19 24.49 -4.73
CA ARG A 64 -16.37 25.38 -5.89
C ARG A 64 -15.16 25.29 -6.81
N ASP A 65 -15.40 24.97 -8.07
CA ASP A 65 -14.34 24.92 -9.07
C ASP A 65 -14.14 26.32 -9.68
N TRP A 66 -12.89 26.72 -9.85
CA TRP A 66 -12.52 27.97 -10.50
C TRP A 66 -11.49 27.68 -11.61
N ASP A 67 -11.97 27.69 -12.86
CA ASP A 67 -11.13 27.46 -14.04
C ASP A 67 -10.44 28.76 -14.47
N ILE A 68 -9.10 28.73 -14.62
CA ILE A 68 -8.33 29.88 -15.12
C ILE A 68 -8.61 30.13 -16.62
N GLY A 69 -9.17 29.15 -17.33
CA GLY A 69 -9.47 29.25 -18.77
C GLY A 69 -8.26 28.98 -19.67
N GLU A 70 -7.12 28.62 -19.09
CA GLU A 70 -5.87 28.32 -19.79
C GLU A 70 -5.38 26.93 -19.40
N ALA A 71 -4.88 26.14 -20.36
CA ALA A 71 -4.33 24.81 -20.08
C ALA A 71 -2.97 24.90 -19.36
N THR A 72 -2.15 25.88 -19.73
CA THR A 72 -0.83 26.17 -19.16
C THR A 72 -0.72 27.62 -18.68
N PRO A 73 -1.40 27.97 -17.58
CA PRO A 73 -1.51 29.35 -17.14
C PRO A 73 -0.18 29.93 -16.70
N GLY A 74 0.05 31.18 -17.10
CA GLY A 74 1.20 31.98 -16.64
C GLY A 74 0.99 32.54 -15.24
N VAL A 75 1.98 33.28 -14.74
CA VAL A 75 1.93 33.93 -13.42
C VAL A 75 0.80 34.98 -13.37
N ASP A 76 0.67 35.82 -14.40
CA ASP A 76 -0.31 36.91 -14.40
C ASP A 76 -1.76 36.44 -14.53
N SER A 77 -2.03 35.46 -15.40
CA SER A 77 -3.38 34.88 -15.52
C SER A 77 -3.77 34.15 -14.23
N SER A 78 -2.85 33.39 -13.64
CA SER A 78 -3.05 32.76 -12.33
C SER A 78 -3.29 33.79 -11.21
N ARG A 79 -2.50 34.87 -11.14
CA ARG A 79 -2.68 35.93 -10.15
C ARG A 79 -4.06 36.58 -10.27
N ARG A 80 -4.48 36.92 -11.49
CA ARG A 80 -5.79 37.54 -11.73
C ARG A 80 -6.91 36.60 -11.31
N ALA A 81 -6.91 35.36 -11.81
CA ALA A 81 -7.94 34.38 -11.50
C ALA A 81 -8.02 34.06 -10.00
N VAL A 82 -6.87 33.91 -9.32
CA VAL A 82 -6.86 33.68 -7.87
C VAL A 82 -7.33 34.93 -7.10
N GLY A 83 -6.98 36.14 -7.53
CA GLY A 83 -7.49 37.37 -6.93
C GLY A 83 -9.00 37.51 -7.04
N GLU A 84 -9.55 37.27 -8.23
CA GLU A 84 -11.00 37.24 -8.48
C GLU A 84 -11.68 36.16 -7.65
N ALA A 85 -11.08 34.96 -7.57
CA ALA A 85 -11.54 33.90 -6.70
C ALA A 85 -11.48 34.32 -5.23
N LEU A 86 -10.48 35.04 -4.74
CA LEU A 86 -10.38 35.39 -3.31
C LEU A 86 -11.34 36.51 -2.90
N ALA A 87 -11.75 37.39 -3.82
CA ALA A 87 -12.51 38.60 -3.51
C ALA A 87 -13.78 38.37 -2.65
N PRO A 88 -14.59 37.30 -2.87
CA PRO A 88 -15.79 37.04 -2.06
C PRO A 88 -15.49 36.51 -0.64
N TRP A 89 -14.26 36.07 -0.35
CA TRP A 89 -13.92 35.34 0.87
C TRP A 89 -12.71 35.94 1.59
N PRO A 90 -12.90 37.03 2.33
CA PRO A 90 -11.77 37.77 2.91
C PRO A 90 -10.97 36.99 3.99
N GLN A 91 -11.54 35.91 4.52
CA GLN A 91 -10.88 35.04 5.50
C GLN A 91 -10.34 33.75 4.87
N ALA A 92 -10.26 33.66 3.54
CA ALA A 92 -9.72 32.48 2.87
C ALA A 92 -8.22 32.33 3.12
N VAL A 93 -7.79 31.10 3.36
CA VAL A 93 -6.37 30.70 3.36
C VAL A 93 -6.03 30.14 2.00
N VAL A 94 -4.86 30.49 1.48
CA VAL A 94 -4.37 30.03 0.17
C VAL A 94 -3.35 28.93 0.35
N ASN A 95 -3.67 27.71 -0.10
CA ASN A 95 -2.73 26.59 -0.16
C ASN A 95 -1.97 26.57 -1.51
N LEU A 96 -0.65 26.77 -1.44
CA LEU A 96 0.25 26.85 -2.61
C LEU A 96 0.90 25.53 -3.00
N THR A 97 0.55 24.43 -2.34
CA THR A 97 1.29 23.18 -2.52
C THR A 97 1.03 22.52 -3.87
N GLY A 98 -0.15 22.75 -4.45
CA GLY A 98 -0.50 22.27 -5.79
C GLY A 98 -0.27 23.30 -6.91
N GLY A 99 -0.95 23.08 -8.04
CA GLY A 99 -0.74 23.83 -9.27
C GLY A 99 0.62 23.61 -9.92
N THR A 100 0.84 24.28 -11.05
CA THR A 100 2.17 24.44 -11.63
C THR A 100 2.94 25.53 -10.87
N LYS A 101 4.26 25.61 -11.05
CA LYS A 101 5.07 26.67 -10.42
C LYS A 101 4.56 28.08 -10.76
N PRO A 102 4.25 28.42 -12.03
CA PRO A 102 3.63 29.71 -12.35
C PRO A 102 2.32 29.98 -11.61
N MET A 103 1.47 28.96 -11.44
CA MET A 103 0.22 29.09 -10.67
C MET A 103 0.49 29.40 -9.21
N ALA A 104 1.42 28.67 -8.57
CA ALA A 104 1.80 28.90 -7.18
C ALA A 104 2.36 30.32 -6.96
N ILE A 105 3.19 30.82 -7.88
CA ILE A 105 3.70 32.21 -7.84
C ILE A 105 2.56 33.21 -8.00
N GLY A 106 1.68 33.02 -8.99
CA GLY A 106 0.54 33.92 -9.21
C GLY A 106 -0.40 33.97 -7.99
N ALA A 107 -0.70 32.81 -7.40
CA ALA A 107 -1.52 32.69 -6.21
C ALA A 107 -0.88 33.34 -4.98
N PHE A 108 0.43 33.18 -4.79
CA PHE A 108 1.18 33.87 -3.73
C PHE A 108 1.07 35.39 -3.86
N LEU A 109 1.25 35.93 -5.08
CA LEU A 109 1.15 37.36 -5.35
C LEU A 109 -0.27 37.89 -5.11
N ALA A 110 -1.29 37.15 -5.52
CA ALA A 110 -2.69 37.50 -5.26
C ALA A 110 -3.02 37.49 -3.76
N ALA A 111 -2.59 36.44 -3.04
CA ALA A 111 -2.77 36.36 -1.60
C ALA A 111 -2.06 37.51 -0.87
N GLN A 112 -0.87 37.90 -1.32
CA GLN A 112 -0.11 39.00 -0.75
C GLN A 112 -0.81 40.36 -0.97
N SER A 113 -1.32 40.63 -2.18
CA SER A 113 -2.05 41.88 -2.46
C SER A 113 -3.36 41.98 -1.69
N GLU A 114 -4.03 40.85 -1.50
CA GLU A 114 -5.30 40.74 -0.76
C GLU A 114 -5.13 40.60 0.76
N GLY A 115 -3.89 40.51 1.25
CA GLY A 115 -3.60 40.31 2.66
C GLY A 115 -4.20 39.01 3.22
N ARG A 116 -4.07 37.89 2.49
CA ARG A 116 -4.56 36.56 2.89
C ARG A 116 -3.45 35.70 3.50
N PRO A 117 -3.73 34.84 4.50
CA PRO A 117 -2.78 33.83 4.96
C PRO A 117 -2.42 32.85 3.85
N VAL A 118 -1.16 32.40 3.84
CA VAL A 118 -0.65 31.47 2.81
C VAL A 118 -0.07 30.23 3.46
N LEU A 119 -0.60 29.07 3.09
CA LEU A 119 -0.19 27.76 3.58
C LEU A 119 0.64 27.02 2.52
N TYR A 120 1.69 26.35 2.98
CA TYR A 120 2.42 25.33 2.23
C TYR A 120 2.47 24.03 3.04
N CYS A 121 2.09 22.91 2.42
CA CYS A 121 2.12 21.57 2.99
C CYS A 121 3.42 20.87 2.56
N ASP A 122 4.42 20.87 3.43
CA ASP A 122 5.68 20.20 3.16
C ASP A 122 5.59 18.75 3.68
N THR A 123 5.26 17.81 2.79
CA THR A 123 5.18 16.38 3.13
C THR A 123 6.55 15.75 3.37
N HIS A 124 7.64 16.37 2.90
CA HIS A 124 8.99 15.88 3.15
C HIS A 124 9.48 16.26 4.54
N GLN A 125 9.22 17.51 4.96
CA GLN A 125 9.53 17.99 6.31
C GLN A 125 8.40 17.76 7.31
N ARG A 126 7.30 17.13 6.88
CA ARG A 126 6.14 16.77 7.69
C ARG A 126 5.60 17.96 8.47
N ARG A 127 5.30 19.07 7.78
CA ARG A 127 4.78 20.29 8.42
C ARG A 127 3.91 21.14 7.52
N PHE A 128 3.01 21.88 8.14
CA PHE A 128 2.29 23.01 7.52
C PHE A 128 3.07 24.30 7.82
N THR A 129 3.40 25.06 6.79
CA THR A 129 4.24 26.26 6.90
C THR A 129 3.46 27.49 6.44
N SER A 130 3.54 28.58 7.21
CA SER A 130 3.09 29.90 6.76
C SER A 130 4.12 30.47 5.80
N MET A 131 3.70 30.86 4.60
CA MET A 131 4.60 31.44 3.59
C MET A 131 4.58 32.97 3.58
N ASN A 132 3.77 33.60 4.44
CA ASN A 132 3.83 35.03 4.67
C ASN A 132 3.80 35.38 6.17
N ASP A 133 4.54 36.43 6.53
CA ASP A 133 4.65 36.87 7.93
C ASP A 133 3.55 37.85 8.33
N ARG A 134 2.84 38.40 7.34
CA ARG A 134 1.83 39.45 7.57
C ARG A 134 0.51 38.91 8.10
N GLN A 135 0.22 37.63 7.85
CA GLN A 135 -1.06 37.00 8.19
C GLN A 135 -0.78 35.58 8.67
N PRO A 136 -0.72 35.33 9.98
CA PRO A 136 -0.43 34.01 10.49
C PRO A 136 -1.53 33.02 10.05
N LEU A 137 -1.12 31.76 9.85
CA LEU A 137 -2.07 30.68 9.67
C LEU A 137 -2.95 30.52 10.92
N PRO A 138 -4.20 30.03 10.77
CA PRO A 138 -4.95 29.55 11.92
C PRO A 138 -4.16 28.46 12.67
N SER A 139 -4.48 28.22 13.93
CA SER A 139 -3.91 27.08 14.65
C SER A 139 -4.30 25.79 13.93
N LEU A 140 -3.30 25.01 13.54
CA LEU A 140 -3.46 23.73 12.86
C LEU A 140 -2.96 22.61 13.78
N PRO A 141 -3.54 21.40 13.70
CA PRO A 141 -2.94 20.22 14.31
C PRO A 141 -1.55 19.95 13.72
N ALA A 142 -0.74 19.16 14.43
CA ALA A 142 0.55 18.74 13.87
C ALA A 142 0.30 17.90 12.61
N PHE A 143 1.25 17.94 11.67
CA PHE A 143 1.14 17.17 10.43
C PHE A 143 0.95 15.68 10.72
N ASP A 144 1.70 15.15 11.69
CA ASP A 144 1.67 13.75 12.06
C ASP A 144 0.30 13.34 12.62
N ASP A 145 -0.33 14.20 13.42
CA ASP A 145 -1.69 13.96 13.91
C ASP A 145 -2.66 13.80 12.74
N VAL A 146 -2.55 14.65 11.72
CA VAL A 146 -3.39 14.56 10.51
C VAL A 146 -3.05 13.32 9.69
N ALA A 147 -1.77 13.03 9.47
CA ALA A 147 -1.32 11.87 8.70
C ALA A 147 -1.78 10.55 9.34
N THR A 148 -1.86 10.49 10.67
CA THR A 148 -2.35 9.30 11.38
C THR A 148 -3.86 9.02 11.25
N THR A 149 -4.61 9.94 10.62
CA THR A 149 -6.03 9.74 10.34
C THR A 149 -6.29 9.09 8.98
N LEU A 150 -5.26 8.96 8.15
CA LEU A 150 -5.37 8.38 6.82
C LEU A 150 -5.59 6.86 6.87
N ASN A 151 -6.28 6.35 5.86
CA ASN A 151 -6.51 4.92 5.60
C ASN A 151 -6.34 4.65 4.09
N VAL A 152 -6.29 3.37 3.71
CA VAL A 152 -6.01 2.96 2.32
C VAL A 152 -7.11 3.46 1.37
N GLU A 153 -8.38 3.36 1.75
CA GLU A 153 -9.51 3.86 0.93
C GLU A 153 -9.36 5.34 0.59
N THR A 154 -9.01 6.16 1.58
CA THR A 154 -8.90 7.62 1.42
C THR A 154 -7.73 7.98 0.50
N VAL A 155 -6.58 7.33 0.66
CA VAL A 155 -5.40 7.62 -0.17
C VAL A 155 -5.60 7.07 -1.59
N MET A 156 -6.20 5.89 -1.77
CA MET A 156 -6.56 5.36 -3.09
C MET A 156 -7.56 6.27 -3.81
N ALA A 157 -8.60 6.74 -3.12
CA ALA A 157 -9.58 7.67 -3.66
C ALA A 157 -8.93 9.01 -4.09
N ALA A 158 -7.96 9.51 -3.32
CA ALA A 158 -7.20 10.70 -3.70
C ALA A 158 -6.39 10.49 -5.00
N HIS A 159 -6.11 9.26 -5.40
CA HIS A 159 -5.45 8.92 -6.66
C HIS A 159 -6.43 8.46 -7.75
N GLY A 160 -7.74 8.67 -7.56
CA GLY A 160 -8.76 8.32 -8.55
C GLY A 160 -9.05 6.82 -8.62
N ILE A 161 -8.74 6.06 -7.55
CA ILE A 161 -8.88 4.61 -7.51
C ILE A 161 -9.98 4.24 -6.50
N PRO A 162 -11.16 3.82 -6.97
CA PRO A 162 -12.25 3.44 -6.08
C PRO A 162 -11.93 2.15 -5.34
N ILE A 163 -12.08 2.14 -4.01
CA ILE A 163 -11.83 0.94 -3.20
C ILE A 163 -12.73 -0.25 -3.57
N SER A 164 -13.92 0.02 -4.13
CA SER A 164 -14.86 -1.00 -4.61
C SER A 164 -14.31 -1.82 -5.78
N HIS A 165 -13.29 -1.29 -6.47
CA HIS A 165 -12.60 -2.00 -7.54
C HIS A 165 -11.56 -2.99 -7.00
N TRP A 166 -11.41 -3.09 -5.68
CA TRP A 166 -10.40 -3.94 -5.05
C TRP A 166 -11.01 -4.86 -4.00
N LYS A 167 -10.39 -6.03 -3.86
CA LYS A 167 -10.68 -7.01 -2.82
C LYS A 167 -9.49 -7.12 -1.90
N PHE A 168 -9.78 -7.28 -0.63
CA PHE A 168 -8.81 -7.48 0.43
C PHE A 168 -9.16 -8.76 1.17
N GLN A 169 -8.15 -9.52 1.56
CA GLN A 169 -8.34 -10.64 2.48
C GLN A 169 -7.98 -10.20 3.90
N THR A 170 -8.77 -10.67 4.86
CA THR A 170 -8.44 -10.53 6.28
C THR A 170 -7.70 -11.78 6.73
N ALA A 171 -6.48 -11.61 7.23
CA ALA A 171 -5.77 -12.68 7.93
C ALA A 171 -6.36 -12.86 9.33
N SER A 172 -6.63 -14.11 9.72
CA SER A 172 -6.97 -14.42 11.11
C SER A 172 -5.73 -14.32 12.00
N ALA A 173 -5.91 -14.11 13.30
CA ALA A 173 -4.80 -14.10 14.26
C ALA A 173 -3.96 -15.39 14.20
N ALA A 174 -4.60 -16.54 13.97
CA ALA A 174 -3.91 -17.82 13.82
C ALA A 174 -3.06 -17.90 12.54
N LEU A 175 -3.51 -17.30 11.43
CA LEU A 175 -2.72 -17.18 10.21
C LEU A 175 -1.51 -16.27 10.42
N THR A 176 -1.71 -15.10 11.02
CA THR A 176 -0.63 -14.17 11.36
C THR A 176 0.44 -14.84 12.23
N GLU A 177 0.02 -15.59 13.25
CA GLU A 177 0.91 -16.36 14.11
C GLU A 177 1.66 -17.47 13.36
N PHE A 178 0.99 -18.18 12.44
CA PHE A 178 1.66 -19.12 11.54
C PHE A 178 2.74 -18.44 10.71
N GLY A 179 2.47 -17.26 10.14
CA GLY A 179 3.45 -16.46 9.42
C GLY A 179 4.70 -16.16 10.25
N ARG A 180 4.51 -15.73 11.49
CA ARG A 180 5.59 -15.45 12.46
C ARG A 180 6.43 -16.68 12.75
N ILE A 181 5.80 -17.81 13.12
CA ILE A 181 6.51 -19.05 13.43
C ILE A 181 7.26 -19.56 12.18
N ALA A 182 6.63 -19.50 11.01
CA ALA A 182 7.27 -19.91 9.75
C ALA A 182 8.52 -19.09 9.46
N PHE A 183 8.47 -17.77 9.61
CA PHE A 183 9.63 -16.90 9.40
C PHE A 183 10.78 -17.25 10.34
N GLU A 184 10.52 -17.38 11.64
CA GLU A 184 11.52 -17.74 12.65
C GLU A 184 12.20 -19.08 12.32
N LEU A 185 11.41 -20.11 12.00
CA LEU A 185 11.92 -21.43 11.64
C LEU A 185 12.78 -21.38 10.37
N HIS A 186 12.36 -20.64 9.35
CA HIS A 186 13.10 -20.53 8.10
C HIS A 186 14.41 -19.74 8.24
N ILE A 187 14.44 -18.70 9.09
CA ILE A 187 15.66 -17.91 9.36
C ILE A 187 16.67 -18.71 10.20
N HIS A 188 16.21 -19.38 11.26
CA HIS A 188 17.10 -20.05 12.22
C HIS A 188 17.43 -21.50 11.86
N HIS A 189 16.58 -22.18 11.09
CA HIS A 189 16.73 -23.59 10.73
C HIS A 189 16.70 -23.80 9.22
N ARG A 190 17.35 -22.90 8.47
CA ARG A 190 17.37 -22.91 7.00
C ARG A 190 17.72 -24.25 6.37
N SER A 191 18.72 -24.96 6.91
CA SER A 191 19.15 -26.28 6.40
C SER A 191 18.03 -27.32 6.47
N ALA A 192 17.18 -27.28 7.50
CA ALA A 192 16.05 -28.20 7.65
C ALA A 192 15.06 -28.14 6.48
N PHE A 193 14.95 -26.99 5.81
CA PHE A 193 14.06 -26.80 4.66
C PHE A 193 14.77 -26.94 3.31
N ARG A 194 16.10 -26.72 3.26
CA ARG A 194 16.89 -26.65 2.02
C ARG A 194 17.76 -27.86 1.75
N ASP A 195 18.05 -28.67 2.76
CA ASP A 195 18.81 -29.88 2.55
C ASP A 195 17.98 -30.86 1.71
N LYS A 196 18.65 -31.55 0.79
CA LYS A 196 18.01 -32.51 -0.08
C LYS A 196 17.62 -33.73 0.74
N LEU A 197 16.35 -34.13 0.63
CA LEU A 197 15.84 -35.35 1.22
C LEU A 197 16.54 -36.55 0.56
N PRO A 198 17.11 -37.50 1.32
CA PRO A 198 17.84 -38.64 0.75
C PRO A 198 17.03 -39.46 -0.25
N ALA A 199 15.73 -39.62 0.00
CA ALA A 199 14.85 -40.43 -0.82
C ALA A 199 14.50 -39.81 -2.19
N SER A 200 14.41 -38.48 -2.29
CA SER A 200 13.92 -37.79 -3.50
C SER A 200 14.95 -36.92 -4.19
N GLY A 201 16.05 -36.56 -3.51
CA GLY A 201 17.00 -35.55 -3.99
C GLY A 201 16.43 -34.13 -4.06
N LYS A 202 15.19 -33.91 -3.60
CA LYS A 202 14.50 -32.62 -3.54
C LYS A 202 14.56 -32.05 -2.12
N THR A 203 14.52 -30.73 -2.01
CA THR A 203 14.33 -30.04 -0.73
C THR A 203 12.92 -30.30 -0.17
N TYR A 204 12.70 -30.08 1.13
CA TYR A 204 11.36 -30.27 1.70
C TYR A 204 10.33 -29.34 1.04
N GLY A 205 10.68 -28.08 0.79
CA GLY A 205 9.81 -27.13 0.10
C GLY A 205 9.46 -27.54 -1.33
N GLU A 206 10.38 -28.17 -2.06
CA GLU A 206 10.11 -28.73 -3.39
C GLU A 206 9.20 -29.95 -3.33
N SER A 207 9.40 -30.85 -2.36
CA SER A 207 8.50 -31.99 -2.12
C SER A 207 7.10 -31.52 -1.76
N LEU A 208 6.96 -30.51 -0.88
CA LEU A 208 5.68 -29.94 -0.49
C LEU A 208 4.98 -29.27 -1.68
N ARG A 209 5.73 -28.52 -2.51
CA ARG A 209 5.18 -27.93 -3.74
C ARG A 209 4.70 -29.00 -4.72
N ALA A 210 5.47 -30.07 -4.90
CA ALA A 210 5.13 -31.18 -5.78
C ALA A 210 3.92 -32.00 -5.28
N HIS A 211 3.65 -32.01 -3.98
CA HIS A 211 2.43 -32.60 -3.43
C HIS A 211 1.18 -31.87 -3.94
N PHE A 212 1.19 -30.53 -3.95
CA PHE A 212 0.03 -29.73 -4.35
C PHE A 212 -0.11 -29.51 -5.86
N ARG A 213 0.99 -29.56 -6.61
CA ARG A 213 1.05 -29.08 -7.99
C ARG A 213 1.58 -30.14 -8.94
N SER A 214 0.98 -30.19 -10.12
CA SER A 214 1.49 -30.96 -11.26
C SER A 214 2.85 -30.44 -11.74
N GLU A 215 3.46 -31.15 -12.69
CA GLU A 215 4.71 -30.73 -13.34
C GLU A 215 4.61 -29.34 -14.00
N ASN A 216 3.40 -28.95 -14.43
CA ASN A 216 3.11 -27.63 -14.99
C ASN A 216 2.91 -26.54 -13.91
N GLY A 217 3.08 -26.87 -12.63
CA GLY A 217 2.95 -25.93 -11.51
C GLY A 217 1.50 -25.60 -11.12
N SER A 218 0.50 -26.23 -11.73
CA SER A 218 -0.91 -25.99 -11.42
C SER A 218 -1.45 -27.02 -10.42
N VAL A 219 -2.33 -26.57 -9.53
CA VAL A 219 -3.18 -27.45 -8.70
C VAL A 219 -4.19 -28.21 -9.59
N PRO A 220 -4.63 -29.42 -9.21
CA PRO A 220 -5.63 -30.16 -9.97
C PRO A 220 -6.91 -29.35 -10.19
N SER A 221 -7.51 -29.45 -11.40
CA SER A 221 -8.76 -28.76 -11.73
C SER A 221 -10.01 -29.61 -11.51
N LYS A 222 -9.88 -30.95 -11.57
CA LYS A 222 -10.99 -31.88 -11.40
C LYS A 222 -11.28 -32.12 -9.92
N ARG A 223 -12.56 -32.08 -9.53
CA ARG A 223 -13.00 -32.30 -8.14
C ARG A 223 -12.54 -33.63 -7.54
N SER A 224 -12.60 -34.73 -8.30
CA SER A 224 -12.13 -36.05 -7.84
C SER A 224 -10.63 -36.07 -7.55
N ALA A 225 -9.83 -35.40 -8.38
CA ALA A 225 -8.40 -35.26 -8.16
C ALA A 225 -8.09 -34.37 -6.94
N LEU A 226 -8.89 -33.32 -6.73
CA LEU A 226 -8.79 -32.49 -5.52
C LEU A 226 -9.13 -33.30 -4.26
N GLN A 227 -10.19 -34.10 -4.26
CA GLN A 227 -10.54 -34.97 -3.14
C GLN A 227 -9.42 -35.98 -2.83
N SER A 228 -8.92 -36.67 -3.85
CA SER A 228 -7.80 -37.60 -3.69
C SER A 228 -6.54 -36.92 -3.14
N LEU A 229 -6.31 -35.65 -3.50
CA LEU A 229 -5.20 -34.85 -2.97
C LEU A 229 -5.41 -34.50 -1.49
N LEU A 230 -6.62 -34.16 -1.07
CA LEU A 230 -6.94 -33.87 0.34
C LEU A 230 -6.85 -35.11 1.24
N GLU A 231 -6.99 -36.31 0.67
CA GLU A 231 -6.84 -37.60 1.37
C GLU A 231 -5.40 -38.11 1.39
N SER A 232 -4.51 -37.51 0.59
CA SER A 232 -3.11 -37.89 0.49
C SER A 232 -2.27 -37.19 1.56
N PRO A 233 -1.44 -37.91 2.34
CA PRO A 233 -0.56 -37.30 3.32
C PRO A 233 0.50 -36.41 2.69
N LEU A 234 0.82 -35.31 3.38
CA LEU A 234 1.98 -34.49 3.07
C LEU A 234 3.27 -35.29 3.24
N PRO A 235 4.38 -34.89 2.58
CA PRO A 235 5.68 -35.50 2.81
C PRO A 235 6.05 -35.49 4.30
N THR A 236 6.51 -36.64 4.80
CA THR A 236 6.92 -36.82 6.20
C THR A 236 7.96 -35.76 6.59
N PRO A 237 7.79 -35.04 7.72
CA PRO A 237 8.73 -34.03 8.14
C PRO A 237 10.10 -34.68 8.46
N PRO A 238 11.21 -34.23 7.85
CA PRO A 238 12.53 -34.83 8.02
C PRO A 238 13.22 -34.44 9.33
N SER A 239 12.68 -33.45 10.06
CA SER A 239 13.31 -32.87 11.25
C SER A 239 12.27 -32.15 12.11
N GLU A 240 12.64 -31.82 13.36
CA GLU A 240 11.75 -31.12 14.28
C GLU A 240 11.34 -29.71 13.82
N PRO A 241 12.23 -28.87 13.25
CA PRO A 241 11.79 -27.56 12.71
C PRO A 241 10.70 -27.68 11.65
N VAL A 242 10.78 -28.70 10.79
CA VAL A 242 9.74 -28.94 9.77
C VAL A 242 8.44 -29.44 10.42
N LEU A 243 8.53 -30.33 11.43
CA LEU A 243 7.35 -30.76 12.18
C LEU A 243 6.67 -29.58 12.89
N ALA A 244 7.45 -28.69 13.51
CA ALA A 244 6.95 -27.48 14.16
C ALA A 244 6.24 -26.54 13.17
N PHE A 245 6.78 -26.37 11.97
CA PHE A 245 6.14 -25.62 10.89
C PHE A 245 4.77 -26.21 10.51
N LEU A 246 4.67 -27.53 10.35
CA LEU A 246 3.40 -28.19 10.03
C LEU A 246 2.39 -28.12 11.19
N LYS A 247 2.84 -28.24 12.45
CA LYS A 247 2.00 -28.06 13.64
C LYS A 247 1.43 -26.63 13.72
N ALA A 248 2.23 -25.62 13.38
CA ALA A 248 1.75 -24.24 13.31
C ALA A 248 0.71 -24.05 12.20
N ALA A 249 0.92 -24.66 11.03
CA ALA A 249 -0.05 -24.65 9.94
C ALA A 249 -1.36 -25.39 10.31
N GLU A 250 -1.26 -26.52 11.01
CA GLU A 250 -2.42 -27.23 11.58
C GLU A 250 -3.19 -26.35 12.57
N SER A 251 -2.48 -25.66 13.48
CA SER A 251 -3.09 -24.74 14.44
C SER A 251 -3.78 -23.54 13.77
N ALA A 252 -3.30 -23.13 12.59
CA ALA A 252 -3.93 -22.10 11.76
C ALA A 252 -5.08 -22.62 10.88
N GLY A 253 -5.43 -23.91 10.98
CA GLY A 253 -6.49 -24.56 10.19
C GLY A 253 -6.11 -24.82 8.74
N LEU A 254 -4.83 -24.72 8.36
CA LEU A 254 -4.37 -25.03 7.00
C LEU A 254 -4.22 -26.53 6.77
N LEU A 255 -3.95 -27.27 7.84
CA LEU A 255 -3.73 -28.71 7.85
C LEU A 255 -4.64 -29.36 8.90
N GLN A 256 -4.88 -30.65 8.72
CA GLN A 256 -5.53 -31.54 9.69
C GLN A 256 -4.72 -32.83 9.80
N ARG A 257 -5.00 -33.66 10.81
CA ARG A 257 -4.39 -34.99 10.94
C ARG A 257 -5.36 -36.12 10.65
N ASN A 258 -4.85 -37.17 10.01
CA ASN A 258 -5.58 -38.43 9.90
C ASN A 258 -5.41 -39.27 11.19
N HIS A 259 -6.02 -40.46 11.22
CA HIS A 259 -5.95 -41.39 12.34
C HIS A 259 -4.53 -41.94 12.61
N GLN A 260 -3.62 -41.83 11.64
CA GLN A 260 -2.21 -42.23 11.76
C GLN A 260 -1.32 -41.05 12.23
N GLY A 261 -1.91 -39.88 12.46
CA GLY A 261 -1.20 -38.67 12.87
C GLY A 261 -0.48 -37.94 11.73
N GLU A 262 -0.67 -38.37 10.48
CA GLU A 262 -0.10 -37.74 9.29
C GLU A 262 -0.87 -36.47 8.93
N PHE A 263 -0.16 -35.48 8.38
CA PHE A 263 -0.77 -34.22 7.99
C PHE A 263 -1.46 -34.33 6.61
N LEU A 264 -2.70 -33.88 6.55
CA LEU A 264 -3.50 -33.70 5.35
C LEU A 264 -3.83 -32.21 5.17
N PRO A 265 -4.08 -31.73 3.94
CA PRO A 265 -4.61 -30.38 3.76
C PRO A 265 -5.99 -30.24 4.43
N GLY A 266 -6.18 -29.16 5.20
CA GLY A 266 -7.37 -28.89 6.02
C GLY A 266 -8.39 -27.97 5.34
N CYS A 267 -8.65 -28.14 4.04
CA CYS A 267 -9.50 -27.23 3.28
C CYS A 267 -10.56 -27.94 2.43
N GLN A 268 -11.47 -27.18 1.81
CA GLN A 268 -12.50 -27.75 0.93
C GLN A 268 -11.89 -28.21 -0.40
N PRO A 269 -12.49 -29.20 -1.11
CA PRO A 269 -12.00 -29.71 -2.39
C PRO A 269 -12.34 -28.75 -3.56
N THR A 270 -12.08 -27.46 -3.37
CA THR A 270 -12.15 -26.44 -4.41
C THR A 270 -10.74 -26.05 -4.85
N ARG A 271 -10.60 -25.65 -6.12
CA ARG A 271 -9.30 -25.23 -6.65
C ARG A 271 -8.73 -24.04 -5.88
N GLY A 272 -9.57 -23.08 -5.51
CA GLY A 272 -9.17 -21.87 -4.78
C GLY A 272 -8.64 -22.18 -3.39
N ASP A 273 -9.35 -23.02 -2.64
CA ASP A 273 -8.96 -23.38 -1.27
C ASP A 273 -7.66 -24.20 -1.24
N VAL A 274 -7.52 -25.17 -2.14
CA VAL A 274 -6.27 -25.94 -2.28
C VAL A 274 -5.12 -25.04 -2.72
N GLN A 275 -5.36 -24.12 -3.67
CA GLN A 275 -4.35 -23.18 -4.13
C GLN A 275 -3.88 -22.24 -3.01
N ARG A 276 -4.79 -21.78 -2.16
CA ARG A 276 -4.49 -20.96 -0.99
C ARG A 276 -3.61 -21.70 0.01
N VAL A 277 -3.97 -22.92 0.40
CA VAL A 277 -3.15 -23.75 1.30
C VAL A 277 -1.77 -24.00 0.69
N ALA A 278 -1.71 -24.36 -0.60
CA ALA A 278 -0.44 -24.58 -1.29
C ALA A 278 0.45 -23.34 -1.35
N ASN A 279 -0.13 -22.13 -1.53
CA ASN A 279 0.61 -20.86 -1.54
C ASN A 279 1.15 -20.52 -0.15
N LEU A 280 0.30 -20.62 0.89
CA LEU A 280 0.67 -20.33 2.27
C LEU A 280 1.79 -21.24 2.76
N LEU A 281 1.69 -22.55 2.51
CA LEU A 281 2.75 -23.51 2.83
C LEU A 281 3.99 -23.34 1.94
N GLY A 282 3.82 -22.84 0.71
CA GLY A 282 4.88 -22.68 -0.28
C GLY A 282 5.68 -21.39 -0.21
N GLY A 283 5.26 -20.41 0.61
CA GLY A 283 6.00 -19.17 0.84
C GLY A 283 5.17 -17.94 1.19
N SER A 284 3.86 -17.94 0.96
CA SER A 284 3.00 -16.78 1.31
C SER A 284 2.85 -16.57 2.83
N TRP A 285 3.38 -17.48 3.66
CA TRP A 285 3.59 -17.21 5.09
C TRP A 285 4.47 -15.97 5.34
N LEU A 286 5.35 -15.60 4.40
CA LEU A 286 6.18 -14.38 4.52
C LEU A 286 5.32 -13.11 4.44
N GLU A 287 4.23 -13.15 3.69
CA GLU A 287 3.26 -12.05 3.58
C GLU A 287 2.55 -11.87 4.94
N LEU A 288 2.14 -12.98 5.57
CA LEU A 288 1.50 -12.98 6.89
C LEU A 288 2.45 -12.47 7.98
N TYR A 289 3.72 -12.86 7.94
CA TYR A 289 4.73 -12.29 8.84
C TYR A 289 4.93 -10.78 8.61
N THR A 290 4.97 -10.36 7.35
CA THR A 290 5.14 -8.94 7.02
C THR A 290 3.91 -8.14 7.47
N LEU A 291 2.70 -8.67 7.30
CA LEU A 291 1.47 -8.09 7.82
C LEU A 291 1.52 -7.89 9.34
N ASP A 292 1.97 -8.89 10.10
CA ASP A 292 2.15 -8.80 11.55
C ASP A 292 3.07 -7.63 11.95
N LEU A 293 4.20 -7.46 11.25
CA LEU A 293 5.13 -6.37 11.50
C LEU A 293 4.47 -5.01 11.28
N LEU A 294 3.71 -4.84 10.19
CA LEU A 294 3.02 -3.59 9.88
C LEU A 294 1.95 -3.27 10.94
N GLN A 295 1.19 -4.27 11.38
CA GLN A 295 0.17 -4.11 12.43
C GLN A 295 0.78 -3.68 13.77
N ARG A 296 1.96 -4.20 14.12
CA ARG A 296 2.67 -3.86 15.36
C ARG A 296 3.42 -2.52 15.30
N ALA A 297 3.76 -2.04 14.10
CA ALA A 297 4.50 -0.80 13.88
C ALA A 297 3.61 0.46 13.89
N HIS A 298 2.43 0.41 14.51
CA HIS A 298 1.57 1.56 14.70
C HIS A 298 2.28 2.66 15.53
N PRO A 299 2.21 3.95 15.15
CA PRO A 299 1.35 4.54 14.12
C PRO A 299 2.03 4.74 12.75
N ARG A 300 3.19 4.13 12.49
CA ARG A 300 3.92 4.33 11.23
C ARG A 300 3.17 3.78 10.03
N PHE A 301 2.69 2.56 10.15
CA PHE A 301 1.90 1.89 9.13
C PHE A 301 0.45 1.77 9.60
N LEU A 302 -0.48 2.30 8.81
CA LEU A 302 -1.90 2.29 9.10
C LEU A 302 -2.66 1.47 8.07
N ASP A 303 -3.76 0.88 8.53
CA ASP A 303 -4.72 0.17 7.70
C ASP A 303 -4.07 -0.86 6.74
N PRO A 304 -3.28 -1.83 7.26
CA PRO A 304 -2.62 -2.80 6.41
C PRO A 304 -3.61 -3.86 5.90
N HIS A 305 -3.64 -4.04 4.58
CA HIS A 305 -4.44 -5.04 3.87
C HIS A 305 -3.56 -6.09 3.20
N TRP A 306 -4.05 -7.33 3.15
CA TRP A 306 -3.36 -8.50 2.60
C TRP A 306 -4.10 -9.10 1.40
N SER A 307 -3.35 -9.63 0.44
CA SER A 307 -3.85 -10.26 -0.81
C SER A 307 -4.82 -9.32 -1.53
N VAL A 308 -4.25 -8.20 -1.97
CA VAL A 308 -4.96 -7.09 -2.61
C VAL A 308 -5.10 -7.39 -4.10
N GLU A 309 -6.33 -7.59 -4.54
CA GLU A 309 -6.64 -8.01 -5.91
C GLU A 309 -7.68 -7.08 -6.56
N PRO A 310 -7.59 -6.82 -7.87
CA PRO A 310 -8.67 -6.17 -8.60
C PRO A 310 -9.97 -7.00 -8.57
N SER A 311 -11.10 -6.35 -8.34
CA SER A 311 -12.43 -6.96 -8.30
C SER A 311 -12.94 -7.39 -9.68
N GLY A 312 -12.48 -6.72 -10.74
CA GLY A 312 -13.03 -6.84 -12.09
C GLY A 312 -11.99 -7.18 -13.17
N SER A 313 -12.46 -7.70 -14.31
CA SER A 313 -11.60 -8.13 -15.42
C SER A 313 -10.89 -6.99 -16.15
N ALA A 314 -11.45 -5.78 -16.13
CA ALA A 314 -10.85 -4.59 -16.77
C ALA A 314 -9.49 -4.23 -16.15
N GLU A 315 -9.29 -4.58 -14.88
CA GLU A 315 -8.07 -4.31 -14.12
C GLU A 315 -7.26 -5.60 -13.89
N ALA A 316 -7.64 -6.74 -14.49
CA ALA A 316 -6.96 -8.02 -14.27
C ALA A 316 -5.47 -8.02 -14.67
N SER A 317 -5.04 -7.06 -15.52
CA SER A 317 -3.64 -6.88 -15.88
C SER A 317 -2.76 -6.43 -14.70
N PHE A 318 -3.36 -5.91 -13.63
CA PHE A 318 -2.63 -5.44 -12.45
C PHE A 318 -2.00 -6.57 -11.63
N GLY A 319 -2.62 -7.75 -11.66
CA GLY A 319 -2.25 -8.88 -10.82
C GLY A 319 -2.53 -8.65 -9.33
N GLU A 320 -2.22 -9.67 -8.54
CA GLU A 320 -2.32 -9.66 -7.08
C GLU A 320 -1.15 -8.90 -6.46
N THR A 321 -1.45 -8.06 -5.48
CA THR A 321 -0.49 -7.35 -4.64
C THR A 321 -0.52 -7.89 -3.23
N ASP A 322 0.62 -8.36 -2.74
CA ASP A 322 0.68 -9.10 -1.48
C ASP A 322 0.20 -8.24 -0.29
N LEU A 323 0.67 -7.00 -0.14
CA LEU A 323 0.23 -6.10 0.93
C LEU A 323 0.15 -4.63 0.48
N VAL A 324 -0.81 -3.89 1.04
CA VAL A 324 -0.94 -2.43 0.90
C VAL A 324 -1.26 -1.80 2.26
N CYS A 325 -0.65 -0.67 2.59
CA CYS A 325 -0.93 0.10 3.81
C CYS A 325 -0.69 1.59 3.57
N VAL A 326 -1.04 2.45 4.54
CA VAL A 326 -0.62 3.84 4.56
C VAL A 326 0.67 3.99 5.37
N ASP A 327 1.70 4.59 4.79
CA ASP A 327 2.94 4.95 5.45
C ASP A 327 2.86 6.41 5.91
N THR A 328 2.61 6.63 7.20
CA THR A 328 2.39 7.97 7.77
C THR A 328 3.64 8.84 7.70
N ALA A 329 4.84 8.23 7.61
CA ALA A 329 6.06 8.98 7.44
C ALA A 329 6.16 9.69 6.09
N HIS A 330 5.38 9.24 5.11
CA HIS A 330 5.31 9.83 3.77
C HIS A 330 3.91 10.33 3.42
N ALA A 331 2.91 10.12 4.29
CA ALA A 331 1.49 10.33 4.03
C ALA A 331 1.05 9.78 2.66
N ALA A 332 1.47 8.54 2.37
CA ALA A 332 1.28 7.91 1.06
C ALA A 332 1.01 6.41 1.19
N LEU A 333 0.49 5.78 0.13
CA LEU A 333 0.39 4.33 0.07
C LEU A 333 1.78 3.70 0.04
N ARG A 334 1.93 2.59 0.76
CA ARG A 334 3.06 1.68 0.65
C ARG A 334 2.59 0.32 0.18
N ILE A 335 3.17 -0.12 -0.92
CA ILE A 335 2.84 -1.37 -1.60
C ILE A 335 4.00 -2.34 -1.40
N ILE A 336 3.71 -3.54 -0.89
CA ILE A 336 4.75 -4.50 -0.52
C ILE A 336 4.51 -5.82 -1.24
N SER A 337 5.59 -6.36 -1.81
CA SER A 337 5.63 -7.69 -2.43
C SER A 337 6.61 -8.55 -1.65
N CYS A 338 6.22 -9.76 -1.32
CA CYS A 338 6.98 -10.73 -0.55
C CYS A 338 7.41 -11.90 -1.43
N LYS A 339 8.70 -12.27 -1.38
CA LYS A 339 9.24 -13.41 -2.14
C LYS A 339 10.22 -14.20 -1.29
N THR A 340 10.03 -15.51 -1.17
CA THR A 340 10.96 -16.34 -0.37
C THR A 340 12.31 -16.54 -1.07
N SER A 341 12.32 -16.71 -2.38
CA SER A 341 13.55 -16.84 -3.19
C SER A 341 13.27 -16.48 -4.66
N PRO A 342 13.25 -15.19 -5.04
CA PRO A 342 12.95 -14.76 -6.41
C PRO A 342 14.03 -15.19 -7.41
N LYS A 343 13.62 -15.85 -8.51
CA LYS A 343 14.53 -16.21 -9.62
C LYS A 343 14.75 -15.05 -10.60
N GLN A 344 13.73 -14.25 -10.86
CA GLN A 344 13.73 -13.11 -11.79
C GLN A 344 13.51 -11.80 -11.04
N ALA A 345 14.51 -11.41 -10.25
CA ALA A 345 14.48 -10.24 -9.39
C ALA A 345 14.07 -8.94 -10.12
N LEU A 346 14.70 -8.65 -11.27
CA LEU A 346 14.46 -7.42 -12.03
C LEU A 346 13.01 -7.33 -12.56
N GLU A 347 12.45 -8.46 -13.00
CA GLU A 347 11.06 -8.53 -13.47
C GLU A 347 10.10 -8.19 -12.33
N HIS A 348 10.29 -8.80 -11.16
CA HIS A 348 9.48 -8.50 -9.98
C HIS A 348 9.58 -7.04 -9.54
N LEU A 349 10.79 -6.46 -9.54
CA LEU A 349 10.99 -5.04 -9.19
C LEU A 349 10.33 -4.11 -10.20
N THR A 350 10.40 -4.43 -11.50
CA THR A 350 9.78 -3.63 -12.56
C THR A 350 8.26 -3.68 -12.44
N ALA A 351 7.69 -4.88 -12.28
CA ALA A 351 6.26 -5.06 -12.07
C ALA A 351 5.78 -4.33 -10.80
N LEU A 352 6.54 -4.40 -9.71
CA LEU A 352 6.21 -3.69 -8.47
C LEU A 352 6.31 -2.17 -8.62
N SER A 353 7.31 -1.65 -9.34
CA SER A 353 7.44 -0.22 -9.61
C SER A 353 6.29 0.33 -10.46
N GLN A 354 5.82 -0.46 -11.43
CA GLN A 354 4.63 -0.14 -12.22
C GLN A 354 3.38 -0.13 -11.34
N ARG A 355 3.13 -1.22 -10.60
CA ARG A 355 1.98 -1.31 -9.69
C ARG A 355 1.92 -0.16 -8.69
N ARG A 356 3.07 0.26 -8.16
CA ARG A 356 3.19 1.44 -7.28
C ARG A 356 2.62 2.69 -7.92
N ARG A 357 2.93 2.93 -9.20
CA ARG A 357 2.48 4.13 -9.91
C ARG A 357 0.98 4.10 -10.16
N ASP A 358 0.42 2.96 -10.56
CA ASP A 358 -1.00 2.95 -10.88
C ASP A 358 -1.91 2.73 -9.68
N LEU A 359 -1.40 2.24 -8.53
CA LEU A 359 -2.18 2.14 -7.28
C LEU A 359 -2.11 3.40 -6.39
N GLY A 360 -1.02 4.16 -6.43
CA GLY A 360 -0.84 5.29 -5.51
C GLY A 360 -0.04 6.45 -6.08
N GLY A 361 0.03 6.53 -7.41
CA GLY A 361 0.67 7.63 -8.11
C GLY A 361 2.19 7.69 -7.93
N SER A 362 2.76 8.84 -8.24
CA SER A 362 4.21 9.07 -8.21
C SER A 362 4.81 9.03 -6.79
N HIS A 363 3.99 9.34 -5.78
CA HIS A 363 4.41 9.48 -4.37
C HIS A 363 4.30 8.20 -3.55
N ALA A 364 3.54 7.20 -4.00
CA ALA A 364 3.49 5.90 -3.35
C ALA A 364 4.88 5.29 -3.20
N LYS A 365 5.05 4.48 -2.15
CA LYS A 365 6.28 3.74 -1.85
C LYS A 365 6.09 2.28 -2.23
N ALA A 366 7.18 1.63 -2.62
CA ALA A 366 7.20 0.20 -2.88
C ALA A 366 8.30 -0.47 -2.07
N THR A 367 8.00 -1.66 -1.56
CA THR A 367 8.97 -2.51 -0.86
C THR A 367 8.92 -3.94 -1.42
N LEU A 368 10.07 -4.50 -1.75
CA LEU A 368 10.23 -5.93 -2.03
C LEU A 368 10.86 -6.59 -0.79
N ALA A 369 10.07 -7.34 -0.04
CA ALA A 369 10.53 -8.15 1.08
C ALA A 369 10.98 -9.54 0.59
N VAL A 370 12.25 -9.86 0.77
CA VAL A 370 12.85 -11.11 0.28
C VAL A 370 13.38 -11.90 1.45
N LEU A 371 12.94 -13.16 1.63
CA LEU A 371 13.51 -13.99 2.70
C LEU A 371 15.00 -14.26 2.43
N GLU A 372 15.33 -14.65 1.20
CA GLU A 372 16.70 -15.00 0.80
C GLU A 372 17.04 -14.46 -0.59
N ALA A 373 18.15 -13.73 -0.67
CA ALA A 373 18.80 -13.43 -1.94
C ALA A 373 19.82 -14.55 -2.28
N GLY A 374 19.92 -14.93 -3.55
CA GLY A 374 20.97 -15.85 -4.01
C GLY A 374 22.37 -15.25 -3.82
N ASN A 375 23.42 -16.09 -3.87
CA ASN A 375 24.79 -15.76 -3.44
C ASN A 375 25.45 -14.51 -4.09
N ASN A 376 24.93 -13.97 -5.19
CA ASN A 376 25.43 -12.72 -5.84
C ASN A 376 24.34 -11.66 -6.06
N GLN A 377 23.17 -11.84 -5.44
CA GLN A 377 22.00 -11.00 -5.72
C GLN A 377 21.84 -9.76 -4.81
N PRO A 378 22.32 -9.69 -3.55
CA PRO A 378 22.03 -8.54 -2.68
C PRO A 378 22.41 -7.18 -3.27
N GLU A 379 23.63 -7.07 -3.82
CA GLU A 379 24.10 -5.82 -4.45
C GLU A 379 23.30 -5.48 -5.72
N GLN A 380 22.90 -6.50 -6.50
CA GLN A 380 22.05 -6.30 -7.68
C GLN A 380 20.64 -5.84 -7.29
N PHE A 381 20.07 -6.43 -6.23
CA PHE A 381 18.79 -6.03 -5.66
C PHE A 381 18.81 -4.58 -5.22
N GLU A 382 19.84 -4.16 -4.49
CA GLU A 382 19.96 -2.78 -4.03
C GLU A 382 20.08 -1.82 -5.21
N LYS A 383 20.94 -2.14 -6.19
CA LYS A 383 21.12 -1.33 -7.41
C LYS A 383 19.82 -1.17 -8.20
N TRP A 384 19.13 -2.27 -8.47
CA TRP A 384 17.86 -2.24 -9.22
C TRP A 384 16.74 -1.59 -8.41
N GLY A 385 16.67 -1.85 -7.10
CA GLY A 385 15.72 -1.21 -6.19
C GLY A 385 15.87 0.30 -6.21
N ARG A 386 17.10 0.81 -6.09
CA ARG A 386 17.38 2.26 -6.16
C ARG A 386 17.00 2.85 -7.52
N LEU A 387 17.31 2.17 -8.64
CA LEU A 387 16.94 2.60 -9.98
C LEU A 387 15.42 2.69 -10.19
N LEU A 388 14.68 1.74 -9.63
CA LEU A 388 13.23 1.60 -9.81
C LEU A 388 12.40 2.26 -8.71
N ASN A 389 13.06 2.91 -7.75
CA ASN A 389 12.46 3.49 -6.55
C ASN A 389 11.63 2.47 -5.75
N VAL A 390 12.23 1.30 -5.51
CA VAL A 390 11.69 0.19 -4.72
C VAL A 390 12.69 -0.12 -3.59
N GLU A 391 12.25 -0.05 -2.34
CA GLU A 391 13.03 -0.50 -1.19
C GLU A 391 13.14 -2.02 -1.21
N VAL A 392 14.34 -2.59 -1.11
CA VAL A 392 14.51 -4.05 -1.01
C VAL A 392 14.99 -4.39 0.39
N LEU A 393 14.27 -5.31 1.04
CA LEU A 393 14.58 -5.78 2.38
C LEU A 393 14.89 -7.27 2.32
N VAL A 394 16.05 -7.71 2.83
CA VAL A 394 16.45 -9.12 2.76
C VAL A 394 16.57 -9.75 4.15
N GLY A 395 15.96 -10.92 4.33
CA GLY A 395 16.05 -11.72 5.56
C GLY A 395 15.60 -10.94 6.80
N THR A 396 16.49 -10.80 7.77
CA THR A 396 16.21 -10.12 9.05
C THR A 396 16.04 -8.60 8.90
N GLU A 397 16.43 -7.99 7.77
CA GLU A 397 16.17 -6.57 7.52
C GLU A 397 14.68 -6.24 7.43
N ILE A 398 13.85 -7.22 7.04
CA ILE A 398 12.39 -7.08 6.99
C ILE A 398 11.89 -6.66 8.37
N ALA A 399 12.24 -7.41 9.41
CA ALA A 399 11.87 -7.13 10.79
C ALA A 399 12.43 -5.77 11.26
N ARG A 400 13.73 -5.53 11.00
CA ARG A 400 14.45 -4.32 11.44
C ARG A 400 13.84 -3.04 10.87
N ARG A 401 13.41 -3.04 9.62
CA ARG A 401 12.96 -1.83 8.91
C ARG A 401 11.46 -1.58 9.05
N LEU A 402 10.66 -2.64 9.08
CA LEU A 402 9.21 -2.54 9.18
C LEU A 402 8.72 -2.41 10.63
N SER A 403 9.52 -2.80 11.64
CA SER A 403 9.16 -2.58 13.06
C SER A 403 9.60 -1.22 13.60
N GLN A 404 10.35 -0.43 12.83
CA GLN A 404 10.76 0.91 13.26
C GLN A 404 9.53 1.82 13.28
N PRO A 405 9.25 2.54 14.39
CA PRO A 405 8.15 3.48 14.50
C PRO A 405 8.33 4.71 13.58
#